data_AF-A0A0D0D1Z8-F1
#
_entry.id   AF-A0A0D0D1Z8-F1
#
_cell.length_a   1.000
_cell.length_b   1.000
_cell.length_c   1.000
_cell.angle_alpha   90.00
_cell.angle_beta   90.00
_cell.angle_gamma   90.00
#
_symmetry.space_group_name_H-M   'P 1'
#
loop_
_entity.id
_entity.type
_entity.pdbx_description
1 polymer ?
#
loop_
_entity_poly.entity_id
_entity_poly.type
_entity_poly.pdbx_seq_one_letter_code
_entity_poly.pdbx_strand_id
1 'polypeptide(L)' 'QSSNLELVTIVECVCANGLNSQPAFIFTGKQHSPEWWTTDPAIQTFTTDNGWTNDFVGTEWF' A
#
# COMPACT_ATOMS: atom_id res chain seq x y z
N GLN A 1 -9.53 24.14 12.41
CA GLN A 1 -10.11 23.08 11.59
C GLN A 1 -8.96 22.14 11.25
N SER A 2 -8.90 20.96 11.86
CA SER A 2 -7.90 19.95 11.49
C SER A 2 -8.34 19.34 10.18
N SER A 3 -7.52 19.42 9.15
CA SER A 3 -7.77 18.66 7.92
C SER A 3 -7.76 17.17 8.29
N ASN A 4 -8.83 16.43 7.95
CA ASN A 4 -8.93 14.99 8.18
C ASN A 4 -7.99 14.23 7.23
N LEU A 5 -6.68 14.42 7.41
CA LEU A 5 -5.64 13.78 6.61
C LEU A 5 -5.19 12.50 7.32
N GLU A 6 -4.98 11.45 6.53
CA GLU A 6 -4.42 10.19 6.98
C GLU A 6 -3.01 10.01 6.39
N LEU A 7 -2.10 9.44 7.17
CA LEU A 7 -0.78 9.05 6.68
C LEU A 7 -0.89 7.69 5.97
N VAL A 8 -0.38 7.63 4.75
CA VAL A 8 -0.36 6.39 3.95
C VAL A 8 1.09 6.10 3.55
N THR A 9 1.51 4.85 3.74
CA THR A 9 2.82 4.38 3.28
C THR A 9 2.69 3.82 1.87
N ILE A 10 3.62 4.19 0.99
CA ILE A 10 3.70 3.68 -0.38
C ILE A 10 5.00 2.90 -0.52
N VAL A 11 4.94 1.70 -1.09
CA VAL A 11 6.11 0.88 -1.41
C VAL A 11 6.23 0.79 -2.93
N GLU A 12 7.41 1.16 -3.44
CA GLU A 12 7.76 1.10 -4.86
C GLU A 12 9.24 0.68 -5.00
N CYS A 13 9.59 0.05 -6.12
CA CYS A 13 10.97 -0.37 -6.40
C CYS A 13 11.22 -0.44 -7.91
N VAL A 14 12.49 -0.26 -8.29
CA VAL A 14 12.99 -0.53 -9.64
C VAL A 14 13.81 -1.81 -9.60
N CYS A 15 13.42 -2.80 -10.39
CA CYS A 15 14.10 -4.06 -10.51
C CYS A 15 15.47 -3.90 -11.19
N ALA A 16 16.36 -4.89 -11.03
CA ALA A 16 17.71 -4.86 -11.62
C ALA A 16 17.72 -4.74 -13.16
N ASN A 17 16.61 -5.07 -13.82
CA ASN A 17 16.42 -4.90 -15.26
C ASN A 17 15.89 -3.50 -15.66
N GLY A 18 15.74 -2.58 -14.71
CA GLY A 18 15.25 -1.22 -14.93
C GLY A 18 13.74 -1.10 -15.06
N LEU A 19 12.97 -2.17 -14.82
CA LEU A 19 11.51 -2.12 -14.81
C LEU A 19 11.00 -1.72 -13.42
N ASN A 20 9.90 -0.96 -13.39
CA ASN A 20 9.23 -0.60 -12.14
C ASN A 20 8.36 -1.75 -11.66
N SER A 21 8.46 -2.09 -10.37
CA SER A 21 7.44 -2.89 -9.69
C SER A 21 6.17 -2.07 -9.54
N GLN A 22 5.03 -2.73 -9.58
CA GLN A 22 3.77 -2.05 -9.30
C GLN A 22 3.75 -1.53 -7.86
N PRO A 23 3.21 -0.33 -7.58
CA PRO A 23 3.20 0.21 -6.24
C PRO A 23 2.20 -0.52 -5.33
N ALA A 24 2.48 -0.48 -4.04
CA ALA A 24 1.53 -0.89 -3.00
C ALA A 24 1.25 0.25 -2.01
N PHE A 25 -0.01 0.38 -1.61
CA PHE A 25 -0.46 1.32 -0.58
C PHE A 25 -0.72 0.56 0.72
N ILE A 26 -0.23 1.09 1.83
CA ILE A 26 -0.40 0.51 3.16
C ILE A 26 -1.08 1.56 4.05
N PHE A 27 -2.30 1.25 4.45
CA PHE A 27 -3.11 2.06 5.35
C PHE A 27 -2.99 1.58 6.80
N THR A 28 -3.22 2.49 7.75
CA THR A 28 -3.14 2.17 9.18
C THR A 28 -4.51 1.72 9.70
N GLY A 29 -4.54 0.60 10.42
CA GLY A 29 -5.72 0.18 11.18
C GLY A 29 -6.69 -0.72 10.42
N LYS A 30 -7.95 -0.78 10.90
CA LYS A 30 -8.89 -1.87 10.55
C LYS A 30 -10.03 -1.45 9.63
N GLN A 31 -10.34 -0.16 9.57
CA GLN A 31 -11.40 0.37 8.71
C GLN A 31 -10.80 0.89 7.42
N HIS A 32 -11.47 0.59 6.33
CA HIS A 32 -11.01 0.97 5.00
C HIS A 32 -12.19 1.09 4.05
N SER A 33 -11.98 1.83 2.96
CA SER A 33 -12.97 2.01 1.91
C SER A 33 -12.87 0.88 0.88
N PRO A 34 -13.86 0.00 0.74
CA PRO A 34 -13.76 -1.19 -0.13
C PRO A 34 -13.37 -0.88 -1.58
N GLU A 35 -13.72 0.30 -2.08
CA GLU A 35 -13.38 0.75 -3.43
C GLU A 35 -11.87 0.87 -3.69
N TRP A 36 -11.03 1.07 -2.66
CA TRP A 36 -9.58 1.18 -2.84
C TRP A 36 -8.95 -0.14 -3.33
N TRP A 37 -9.58 -1.28 -3.03
CA TRP A 37 -9.11 -2.62 -3.45
C TRP A 37 -9.47 -2.96 -4.89
N THR A 38 -10.39 -2.20 -5.50
CA THR A 38 -10.90 -2.49 -6.84
C THR A 38 -10.69 -1.35 -7.83
N THR A 39 -10.02 -0.26 -7.41
CA THR A 39 -9.84 0.93 -8.25
C THR A 39 -8.91 0.65 -9.43
N ASP A 40 -7.80 -0.04 -9.19
CA ASP A 40 -6.84 -0.41 -10.24
C ASP A 40 -6.28 -1.81 -9.94
N PRO A 41 -6.45 -2.80 -10.84
CA PRO A 41 -5.95 -4.16 -10.63
C PRO A 41 -4.41 -4.25 -10.64
N ALA A 42 -3.71 -3.23 -11.12
CA ALA A 42 -2.26 -3.17 -11.10
C ALA A 42 -1.71 -2.68 -9.74
N ILE A 43 -2.53 -2.05 -8.90
CA ILE A 43 -2.11 -1.49 -7.61
C ILE A 43 -2.53 -2.43 -6.50
N GLN A 44 -1.60 -2.75 -5.61
CA GLN A 44 -1.90 -3.56 -4.43
C GLN A 44 -2.23 -2.66 -3.23
N THR A 45 -3.19 -3.08 -2.40
CA THR A 45 -3.62 -2.33 -1.22
C THR A 45 -3.64 -3.23 0.01
N PHE A 46 -3.00 -2.77 1.08
CA PHE A 46 -2.86 -3.49 2.34
C PHE A 46 -3.27 -2.62 3.53
N THR A 47 -3.60 -3.29 4.63
CA THR A 47 -3.77 -2.65 5.94
C THR A 47 -2.87 -3.32 6.95
N THR A 48 -2.19 -2.51 7.77
CA THR A 48 -1.41 -3.01 8.91
C THR A 48 -1.71 -2.18 10.15
N ASP A 49 -1.46 -2.74 11.34
CA ASP A 49 -1.77 -2.06 12.61
C ASP A 49 -1.01 -0.73 12.77
N ASN A 50 0.18 -0.60 12.17
CA ASN A 50 1.04 0.57 12.28
C ASN A 50 1.19 1.38 10.97
N GLY A 51 0.55 0.96 9.88
CA GLY A 51 0.66 1.61 8.56
C GLY A 51 2.00 1.40 7.86
N TRP A 52 2.86 0.53 8.36
CA TRP A 52 4.14 0.19 7.74
C TRP A 52 4.11 -1.21 7.15
N THR A 53 5.08 -1.47 6.26
CA THR A 53 5.33 -2.81 5.73
C THR A 53 5.75 -3.80 6.83
N ASN A 54 5.55 -5.08 6.56
CA ASN A 54 5.97 -6.20 7.39
C ASN A 54 6.30 -7.41 6.48
N ASP A 55 6.73 -8.52 7.06
CA ASP A 55 7.14 -9.71 6.29
C ASP A 55 6.03 -10.24 5.37
N PHE A 56 4.77 -10.18 5.81
CA PHE A 56 3.62 -10.58 4.99
C PHE A 56 3.41 -9.64 3.80
N VAL A 57 3.31 -8.33 4.06
CA VAL A 57 3.11 -7.31 3.01
C VAL A 57 4.26 -7.33 2.00
N GLY A 58 5.50 -7.45 2.47
CA GLY A 58 6.67 -7.54 1.60
C GLY A 58 6.67 -8.79 0.72
N THR A 59 6.15 -9.91 1.21
CA THR A 59 6.08 -11.18 0.46
C THR A 59 4.96 -11.19 -0.57
N GLU A 60 3.78 -10.62 -0.26
CA GLU A 60 2.66 -10.56 -1.21
C GLU A 60 2.88 -9.51 -2.30
N TRP A 61 3.64 -8.45 -2.00
CA TRP A 61 3.94 -7.39 -2.96
C TRP A 61 5.01 -7.76 -4.01
N PHE A 62 6.02 -8.55 -3.63
CA PHE A 62 7.18 -8.89 -4.47
C PHE A 62 7.01 -10.22 -5.22
#